data_AF-A0A1R2AUQ1-F1
#
_entry.id   AF-A0A1R2AUQ1-F1
#
_cell.length_a   1.000
_cell.length_b   1.000
_cell.length_c   1.000
_cell.angle_alpha   90.00
_cell.angle_beta   90.00
_cell.angle_gamma   90.00
#
_symmetry.space_group_name_H-M   'P 1'
#
loop_
_entity.id
_entity.type
_entity.pdbx_description
1 polymer ?
#
loop_
_entity_poly.entity_id
_entity_poly.type
_entity_poly.pdbx_seq_one_letter_code
_entity_poly.pdbx_strand_id
1 'polypeptide(L)'
;MSTSELLEKQMKNSKKPNLHLALDLEKIASSIPIEKALNEIFRFAFISNCHLDEASVTSEELETLDELSPEEIIENFKDLINELLNFKRDFRSTDKAELAQRTEQFENMLQKLEAEVRNHIRIEHQLKLHIENTQNKVEELEKYKLEADAKISKLEEMVKSQEKGKPQKPDNSKDKSIQKFEIECTKLKNLLEEKVKECEKLKKELEKNKKPDKSNTTSIGFLKKQLEDKAVELNKIQKTLREKVDKESTRTADRKNRKSLDENTRSTPSPFRPRKDVENNVVEYKAPTAKKSVPRTHIRSNSDQVRQLVSKKHII
;
A
#
# COMPACT_ATOMS: atom_id res chain seq x y z
N MET A 1 -25.97 -4.10 -17.24
CA MET A 1 -24.97 -3.06 -17.60
C MET A 1 -24.91 -2.06 -16.48
N SER A 2 -23.71 -1.76 -15.99
CA SER A 2 -23.50 -0.71 -14.99
C SER A 2 -23.75 0.67 -15.61
N THR A 3 -24.14 1.66 -14.80
CA THR A 3 -24.25 3.07 -15.22
C THR A 3 -22.94 3.59 -15.84
N SER A 4 -21.80 3.08 -15.36
CA SER A 4 -20.47 3.34 -15.92
C SER A 4 -20.30 2.79 -17.35
N GLU A 5 -20.83 1.60 -17.66
CA GLU A 5 -20.74 1.01 -19.00
C GLU A 5 -21.63 1.75 -20.01
N LEU A 6 -22.78 2.27 -19.56
CA LEU A 6 -23.67 3.06 -20.41
C LEU A 6 -23.02 4.40 -20.80
N LEU A 7 -22.36 5.06 -19.84
CA LEU A 7 -21.66 6.32 -20.05
C LEU A 7 -20.45 6.15 -20.99
N GLU A 8 -19.69 5.07 -20.82
CA GLU A 8 -18.53 4.78 -21.66
C GLU A 8 -18.93 4.43 -23.10
N LYS A 9 -20.10 3.79 -23.28
CA LYS A 9 -20.67 3.50 -24.61
C LYS A 9 -21.17 4.77 -25.31
N GLN A 10 -21.78 5.70 -24.58
CA GLN A 10 -22.17 7.01 -25.13
C GLN A 10 -20.94 7.85 -25.52
N MET A 11 -19.88 7.86 -24.70
CA MET A 11 -18.63 8.57 -25.01
C MET A 11 -17.85 7.97 -26.19
N LYS A 12 -17.99 6.68 -26.47
CA LYS A 12 -17.38 6.03 -27.65
C LYS A 12 -18.13 6.35 -28.95
N ASN A 13 -19.45 6.59 -28.87
CA ASN A 13 -20.25 6.92 -30.06
C ASN A 13 -20.08 8.38 -30.52
N SER A 14 -19.73 9.32 -29.64
CA SER A 14 -19.45 10.72 -30.02
C SER A 14 -18.05 10.95 -30.61
N LYS A 15 -17.20 9.92 -30.66
CA LYS A 15 -15.80 10.02 -31.11
C LYS A 15 -15.53 9.51 -32.52
N LYS A 16 -16.55 9.23 -33.34
CA LYS A 16 -16.29 8.97 -34.77
C LYS A 16 -15.98 10.32 -35.42
N PRO A 17 -14.72 10.62 -35.80
CA PRO A 17 -14.43 11.84 -36.53
C PRO A 17 -15.18 11.76 -37.85
N ASN A 18 -15.96 12.79 -38.15
CA ASN A 18 -16.60 12.95 -39.45
C ASN A 18 -15.47 13.13 -40.48
N LEU A 19 -15.04 12.04 -41.11
CA LEU A 19 -13.93 11.99 -42.07
C LEU A 19 -14.19 12.83 -43.34
N HIS A 20 -15.38 13.42 -43.47
CA HIS A 20 -15.79 14.23 -44.61
C HIS A 20 -15.42 15.72 -44.51
N LEU A 21 -14.83 16.16 -43.39
CA LEU A 21 -14.44 17.56 -43.10
C LEU A 21 -12.94 17.71 -42.79
N ALA A 22 -12.09 16.84 -43.34
CA ALA A 22 -10.65 17.01 -43.22
C ALA A 22 -10.17 18.08 -44.23
N LEU A 23 -9.75 19.23 -43.71
CA LEU A 23 -9.09 20.28 -44.48
C LEU A 23 -7.75 19.73 -45.00
N ASP A 24 -7.61 19.63 -46.32
CA ASP A 24 -6.40 19.10 -46.97
C ASP A 24 -5.30 20.18 -46.98
N LEU A 25 -4.62 20.33 -45.85
CA LEU A 25 -3.59 21.35 -45.63
C LEU A 25 -2.42 21.26 -46.62
N GLU A 26 -2.20 20.09 -47.22
CA GLU A 26 -1.13 19.89 -48.23
C GLU A 26 -1.47 20.57 -49.56
N LYS A 27 -2.75 20.71 -49.93
CA LYS A 27 -3.18 21.48 -51.10
C LYS A 27 -2.99 22.99 -50.90
N ILE A 28 -3.26 23.49 -49.70
CA ILE A 28 -3.13 24.92 -49.36
C ILE A 28 -1.67 25.40 -49.44
N ALA A 29 -0.71 24.53 -49.15
CA ALA A 29 0.72 24.84 -49.23
C ALA A 29 1.26 25.03 -50.66
N SER A 30 0.48 24.70 -51.70
CA SER A 30 0.93 24.70 -53.10
C SER A 30 0.42 25.88 -53.92
N SER A 31 1.17 26.99 -54.02
CA SER A 31 0.97 28.12 -54.95
C SER A 31 -0.40 28.82 -54.99
N ILE A 32 -1.33 28.50 -54.08
CA ILE A 32 -2.65 29.13 -54.04
C ILE A 32 -2.47 30.58 -53.56
N PRO A 33 -3.04 31.58 -54.25
CA PRO A 33 -3.09 32.96 -53.76
C PRO A 33 -3.64 32.99 -52.34
N ILE A 34 -2.96 33.69 -51.43
CA ILE A 34 -3.30 33.75 -50.00
C ILE A 34 -4.79 34.10 -49.78
N GLU A 35 -5.34 34.98 -50.61
CA GLU A 35 -6.74 35.40 -50.60
C GLU A 35 -7.72 34.23 -50.83
N LYS A 36 -7.38 33.29 -51.72
CA LYS A 36 -8.22 32.11 -51.98
C LYS A 36 -8.14 31.12 -50.83
N ALA A 37 -6.95 30.92 -50.26
CA ALA A 37 -6.76 30.06 -49.10
C ALA A 37 -7.53 30.61 -47.88
N LEU A 38 -7.50 31.93 -47.67
CA LEU A 38 -8.22 32.59 -46.59
C LEU A 38 -9.73 32.41 -46.74
N ASN A 39 -10.26 32.61 -47.95
CA ASN A 39 -11.66 32.37 -48.29
C ASN A 39 -12.07 30.91 -48.03
N GLU A 40 -11.27 29.95 -48.48
CA GLU A 40 -11.56 28.52 -48.29
C GLU A 40 -11.59 28.14 -46.80
N ILE A 41 -10.67 28.67 -45.99
CA ILE A 41 -10.63 28.45 -44.54
C ILE A 41 -11.87 29.09 -43.87
N PHE A 42 -12.24 30.30 -44.26
CA PHE A 42 -13.43 30.98 -43.71
C PHE A 42 -14.71 30.25 -44.05
N ARG A 43 -14.89 29.87 -45.32
CA ARG A 43 -16.03 29.07 -45.79
C ARG A 43 -16.13 27.74 -45.05
N PHE A 44 -15.00 27.04 -44.88
CA PHE A 44 -14.97 25.80 -44.10
C PHE A 44 -15.38 26.03 -42.64
N ALA A 45 -14.87 27.08 -42.00
CA ALA A 45 -15.19 27.41 -40.61
C ALA A 45 -16.68 27.75 -40.45
N PHE A 46 -17.23 28.55 -41.36
CA PHE A 46 -18.66 28.92 -41.37
C PHE A 46 -19.55 27.68 -41.52
N ILE A 47 -19.31 26.85 -42.55
CA ILE A 47 -20.07 25.61 -42.77
C ILE A 47 -19.97 24.69 -41.56
N SER A 48 -18.77 24.55 -40.98
CA SER A 48 -18.57 23.73 -39.78
C SER A 48 -19.35 24.28 -38.59
N ASN A 49 -19.43 25.61 -38.43
CA ASN A 49 -20.19 26.24 -37.36
C ASN A 49 -21.69 26.01 -37.52
N CYS A 50 -22.25 26.20 -38.73
CA CYS A 50 -23.66 25.89 -39.00
C CYS A 50 -24.01 24.43 -38.63
N HIS A 51 -23.13 23.48 -38.96
CA HIS A 51 -23.34 22.08 -38.57
C HIS A 51 -23.32 21.85 -37.05
N LEU A 52 -22.51 22.61 -36.30
CA LEU A 52 -22.52 22.53 -34.82
C LEU A 52 -23.83 23.04 -34.23
N ASP A 53 -24.45 24.02 -34.89
CA ASP A 53 -25.75 24.60 -34.52
C ASP A 53 -26.94 23.83 -35.11
N GLU A 54 -26.69 22.66 -35.71
CA GLU A 54 -27.70 21.84 -36.41
C GLU A 54 -28.44 22.59 -37.54
N ALA A 55 -27.84 23.65 -38.08
CA ALA A 55 -28.36 24.45 -39.18
C ALA A 55 -27.77 24.00 -40.53
N SER A 56 -28.56 24.10 -41.60
CA SER A 56 -28.10 23.86 -42.98
C SER A 56 -27.68 25.17 -43.64
N VAL A 57 -26.54 25.17 -44.32
CA VAL A 57 -26.08 26.31 -45.12
C VAL A 57 -26.92 26.44 -46.38
N THR A 58 -27.47 27.63 -46.63
CA THR A 58 -28.24 27.97 -47.82
C THR A 58 -27.35 28.36 -48.99
N SER A 59 -27.88 28.29 -50.23
CA SER A 59 -27.13 28.72 -51.41
C SER A 59 -26.82 30.22 -51.41
N GLU A 60 -27.73 31.05 -50.91
CA GLU A 60 -27.55 32.50 -50.78
C GLU A 60 -26.40 32.85 -49.81
N GLU A 61 -26.26 32.10 -48.71
CA GLU A 61 -25.14 32.26 -47.78
C GLU A 61 -23.80 31.83 -48.40
N LEU A 62 -23.79 30.81 -49.26
CA LEU A 62 -22.56 30.41 -49.96
C LEU A 62 -22.12 31.46 -50.99
N GLU A 63 -23.06 32.08 -51.70
CA GLU A 63 -22.76 33.15 -52.65
C GLU A 63 -22.21 34.38 -51.94
N THR A 64 -22.83 34.78 -50.82
CA THR A 64 -22.33 35.92 -50.03
C THR A 64 -20.94 35.68 -49.43
N LEU A 65 -20.60 34.44 -49.06
CA LEU A 65 -19.25 34.09 -48.62
C LEU A 65 -18.19 34.25 -49.71
N ASP A 66 -18.54 33.97 -50.98
CA ASP A 66 -17.61 34.09 -52.11
C ASP A 66 -17.42 35.56 -52.55
N GLU A 67 -18.27 36.49 -52.09
CA GLU A 67 -18.20 37.93 -52.36
C GLU A 67 -17.38 38.73 -51.32
N LEU A 68 -17.02 38.12 -50.18
CA LEU A 68 -16.33 38.81 -49.10
C LEU A 68 -14.89 39.20 -49.47
N SER A 69 -14.51 40.43 -49.08
CA SER A 69 -13.12 40.88 -49.21
C SER A 69 -12.21 40.20 -48.16
N PRO A 70 -10.92 40.01 -48.44
CA PRO A 70 -9.96 39.45 -47.48
C PRO A 70 -9.91 40.22 -46.15
N GLU A 71 -10.05 41.54 -46.19
CA GLU A 71 -10.07 42.40 -45.01
C GLU A 71 -11.28 42.11 -44.11
N GLU A 72 -12.48 41.99 -44.69
CA GLU A 72 -13.71 41.64 -43.96
C GLU A 72 -13.61 40.25 -43.33
N ILE A 73 -13.02 39.29 -44.04
CA ILE A 73 -12.81 37.93 -43.51
C ILE A 73 -11.88 37.95 -42.30
N ILE A 74 -10.80 38.73 -42.35
CA ILE A 74 -9.86 38.86 -41.22
C ILE A 74 -10.54 39.52 -40.03
N GLU A 75 -11.36 40.56 -40.25
CA GLU A 75 -12.11 41.22 -39.19
C GLU A 75 -13.12 40.27 -38.54
N ASN A 76 -13.90 39.55 -39.34
CA ASN A 76 -14.82 38.51 -38.86
C ASN A 76 -14.10 37.42 -38.05
N PHE A 77 -12.93 36.96 -38.52
CA PHE A 77 -12.12 36.00 -37.76
C PHE A 77 -11.62 36.56 -36.43
N LYS A 78 -11.20 37.82 -36.41
CA LYS A 78 -10.74 38.47 -35.18
C LYS A 78 -11.87 38.54 -34.16
N ASP A 79 -13.08 38.91 -34.59
CA ASP A 79 -14.24 38.96 -33.72
C ASP A 79 -14.62 37.57 -33.21
N LEU A 80 -14.65 36.56 -34.08
CA LEU A 80 -14.89 35.16 -33.69
C LEU A 80 -13.86 34.65 -32.68
N ILE A 81 -12.56 34.95 -32.88
CA ILE A 81 -11.51 34.58 -31.93
C ILE A 81 -11.72 35.26 -30.57
N ASN A 82 -12.09 36.55 -30.57
CA ASN A 82 -12.36 37.28 -29.32
C ASN A 82 -13.58 36.71 -28.60
N GLU A 83 -14.66 36.39 -29.31
CA GLU A 83 -15.84 35.72 -28.77
C GLU A 83 -15.49 34.35 -28.18
N LEU A 84 -14.70 33.53 -28.89
CA LEU A 84 -14.25 32.23 -28.38
C LEU A 84 -13.38 32.36 -27.11
N LEU A 85 -12.52 33.37 -27.04
CA LEU A 85 -11.70 33.64 -25.86
C LEU A 85 -12.55 34.11 -24.67
N ASN A 86 -13.54 34.97 -24.91
CA ASN A 86 -14.49 35.40 -23.89
C ASN A 86 -15.37 34.24 -23.42
N PHE A 87 -15.92 33.45 -24.36
CA PHE A 87 -16.67 32.24 -24.05
C PHE A 87 -15.84 31.27 -23.22
N LYS A 88 -14.57 31.03 -23.57
CA LYS A 88 -13.68 30.17 -22.79
C LYS A 88 -13.45 30.68 -21.37
N ARG A 89 -13.30 32.01 -21.20
CA ARG A 89 -13.17 32.64 -19.88
C ARG A 89 -14.45 32.44 -19.07
N ASP A 90 -15.59 32.74 -19.67
CA ASP A 90 -16.89 32.73 -19.00
C ASP A 90 -17.36 31.29 -18.71
N PHE A 91 -17.05 30.35 -19.60
CA PHE A 91 -17.27 28.91 -19.41
C PHE A 91 -16.45 28.35 -18.25
N ARG A 92 -15.20 28.82 -18.09
CA ARG A 92 -14.37 28.45 -16.93
C ARG A 92 -14.91 29.00 -15.62
N SER A 93 -15.51 30.18 -15.64
CA SER A 93 -16.17 30.77 -14.47
C SER A 93 -17.63 30.35 -14.33
N THR A 94 -18.15 29.47 -15.19
CA THR A 94 -19.54 29.04 -15.09
C THR A 94 -19.67 28.09 -13.91
N ASP A 95 -20.73 28.25 -13.12
CA ASP A 95 -21.06 27.41 -11.96
C ASP A 95 -20.98 25.90 -12.25
N LYS A 96 -21.25 25.46 -13.49
CA LYS A 96 -21.12 24.06 -13.91
C LYS A 96 -19.68 23.54 -13.86
N ALA A 97 -18.71 24.35 -14.29
CA ALA A 97 -17.29 23.98 -14.26
C ALA A 97 -16.78 23.94 -12.81
N GLU A 98 -17.16 24.94 -12.00
CA GLU A 98 -16.83 24.96 -10.57
C GLU A 98 -17.49 23.79 -9.83
N LEU A 99 -18.75 23.46 -10.14
CA LEU A 99 -19.46 22.34 -9.55
C LEU A 99 -18.77 21.01 -9.89
N ALA A 100 -18.37 20.81 -11.14
CA ALA A 100 -17.62 19.61 -11.54
C ALA A 100 -16.29 19.49 -10.77
N GLN A 101 -15.54 20.58 -10.66
CA GLN A 101 -14.29 20.61 -9.89
C GLN A 101 -14.53 20.33 -8.40
N ARG A 102 -15.59 20.90 -7.83
CA ARG A 102 -15.95 20.70 -6.43
C ARG A 102 -16.40 19.26 -6.17
N THR A 103 -17.16 18.67 -7.08
CA THR A 103 -17.53 17.25 -7.02
C THR A 103 -16.30 16.35 -7.07
N GLU A 104 -15.33 16.65 -7.94
CA GLU A 104 -14.06 15.91 -7.99
C GLU A 104 -13.27 16.03 -6.68
N GLN A 105 -13.25 17.20 -6.06
CA GLN A 105 -12.62 17.40 -4.75
C GLN A 105 -13.32 16.59 -3.63
N PHE A 106 -14.66 16.57 -3.61
CA PHE A 106 -15.41 15.79 -2.64
C PHE A 106 -15.21 14.28 -2.83
N GLU A 107 -15.21 13.80 -4.07
CA GLU A 107 -14.92 12.40 -4.39
C GLU A 107 -13.52 12.00 -3.90
N ASN A 108 -12.51 12.82 -4.16
CA ASN A 108 -11.15 12.59 -3.68
C ASN A 108 -11.05 12.57 -2.14
N MET A 109 -11.80 13.44 -1.45
CA MET A 109 -11.86 13.45 0.00
C MET A 109 -12.54 12.20 0.55
N LEU A 110 -13.64 11.77 -0.08
CA LEU A 110 -14.40 10.58 0.29
C LEU A 110 -13.53 9.32 0.14
N GLN A 111 -12.80 9.19 -0.98
CA GLN A 111 -11.86 8.08 -1.19
C GLN A 111 -10.73 8.04 -0.14
N LYS A 112 -10.24 9.20 0.32
CA LYS A 112 -9.23 9.25 1.40
C LYS A 112 -9.80 8.76 2.73
N LEU A 113 -11.01 9.21 3.10
CA LEU A 113 -11.69 8.77 4.31
C LEU A 113 -12.00 7.27 4.26
N GLU A 114 -12.45 6.75 3.12
CA GLU A 114 -12.65 5.31 2.94
C GLU A 114 -11.35 4.51 3.11
N ALA A 115 -10.24 5.01 2.55
CA ALA A 115 -8.93 4.37 2.69
C ALA A 115 -8.47 4.34 4.16
N GLU A 116 -8.71 5.42 4.90
CA GLU A 116 -8.42 5.52 6.34
C GLU A 116 -9.26 4.53 7.15
N VAL A 117 -10.58 4.46 6.92
CA VAL A 117 -11.46 3.47 7.58
C VAL A 117 -11.00 2.04 7.31
N ARG A 118 -10.66 1.70 6.05
CA ARG A 118 -10.12 0.37 5.70
C ARG A 118 -8.81 0.09 6.43
N ASN A 119 -7.97 1.10 6.64
CA ASN A 119 -6.72 0.96 7.38
C ASN A 119 -6.97 0.73 8.88
N HIS A 120 -7.91 1.47 9.49
CA HIS A 120 -8.30 1.26 10.88
C HIS A 120 -8.81 -0.16 11.13
N ILE A 121 -9.72 -0.65 10.28
CA ILE A 121 -10.24 -2.03 10.39
C ILE A 121 -9.11 -3.06 10.34
N ARG A 122 -8.12 -2.85 9.46
CA ARG A 122 -6.95 -3.75 9.36
C ARG A 122 -6.13 -3.75 10.64
N ILE A 123 -5.83 -2.57 11.19
CA ILE A 123 -5.05 -2.43 12.43
C ILE A 123 -5.80 -3.06 13.60
N GLU A 124 -7.10 -2.79 13.73
CA GLU A 124 -7.96 -3.36 14.77
C GLU A 124 -7.96 -4.89 14.70
N HIS A 125 -8.12 -5.47 13.51
CA HIS A 125 -8.05 -6.91 13.34
C HIS A 125 -6.69 -7.50 13.74
N GLN A 126 -5.59 -6.83 13.38
CA GLN A 126 -4.24 -7.25 13.79
C GLN A 126 -4.07 -7.21 15.31
N LEU A 127 -4.56 -6.15 15.97
CA LEU A 127 -4.53 -6.03 17.42
C LEU A 127 -5.36 -7.12 18.09
N LYS A 128 -6.55 -7.43 17.55
CA LYS A 128 -7.40 -8.51 18.05
C LYS A 128 -6.68 -9.86 18.02
N LEU A 129 -6.06 -10.22 16.89
CA LEU A 129 -5.27 -11.45 16.76
C LEU A 129 -4.08 -11.48 17.73
N HIS A 130 -3.43 -10.33 17.95
CA HIS A 130 -2.31 -10.24 18.90
C HIS A 130 -2.78 -10.46 20.35
N ILE A 131 -3.93 -9.87 20.72
CA ILE A 131 -4.54 -10.07 22.05
C ILE A 131 -4.88 -11.55 22.24
N GLU A 132 -5.57 -12.16 21.27
CA GLU A 132 -5.94 -13.58 21.32
C GLU A 132 -4.72 -14.49 21.46
N ASN A 133 -3.67 -14.27 20.67
CA ASN A 133 -2.41 -15.03 20.79
C ASN A 133 -1.73 -14.82 22.16
N THR A 134 -1.80 -13.61 22.72
CA THR A 134 -1.23 -13.32 24.04
C THR A 134 -2.02 -14.01 25.14
N GLN A 135 -3.35 -14.02 25.05
CA GLN A 135 -4.23 -14.72 25.98
C GLN A 135 -3.96 -16.23 25.96
N ASN A 136 -3.88 -16.85 24.78
CA ASN A 136 -3.55 -18.28 24.65
C ASN A 136 -2.22 -18.63 25.34
N LYS A 137 -1.18 -17.79 25.18
CA LYS A 137 0.11 -17.99 25.86
C LYS A 137 0.02 -17.86 27.38
N VAL A 138 -0.79 -16.93 27.87
CA VAL A 138 -1.03 -16.77 29.31
C VAL A 138 -1.72 -18.03 29.86
N GLU A 139 -2.77 -18.51 29.19
CA GLU A 139 -3.47 -19.74 29.58
C GLU A 139 -2.54 -20.97 29.58
N GLU A 140 -1.67 -21.10 28.57
CA GLU A 140 -0.65 -22.16 28.55
C GLU A 140 0.30 -22.07 29.75
N LEU A 141 0.82 -20.87 30.05
CA LEU A 141 1.72 -20.65 31.19
C LEU A 141 1.03 -20.90 32.53
N GLU A 142 -0.24 -20.54 32.68
CA GLU A 142 -1.04 -20.83 33.86
C GLU A 142 -1.21 -22.33 34.06
N LYS A 143 -1.47 -23.08 32.99
CA LYS A 143 -1.52 -24.54 33.03
C LYS A 143 -0.18 -25.15 33.46
N TYR A 144 0.93 -24.68 32.89
CA TYR A 144 2.27 -25.14 33.29
C TYR A 144 2.57 -24.84 34.76
N LYS A 145 2.16 -23.66 35.25
CA LYS A 145 2.31 -23.29 36.66
C LYS A 145 1.52 -24.23 37.57
N LEU A 146 0.25 -24.50 37.26
CA LEU A 146 -0.59 -25.43 38.04
C LEU A 146 0.01 -26.84 38.08
N GLU A 147 0.53 -27.33 36.95
CA GLU A 147 1.21 -28.63 36.89
C GLU A 147 2.50 -28.65 37.73
N ALA A 148 3.27 -27.55 37.73
CA ALA A 148 4.48 -27.42 38.54
C ALA A 148 4.15 -27.37 40.03
N ASP A 149 3.17 -26.56 40.43
CA ASP A 149 2.70 -26.44 41.82
C ASP A 149 2.18 -27.80 42.35
N ALA A 150 1.44 -28.55 41.52
CA ALA A 150 1.00 -29.90 41.87
C ALA A 150 2.17 -30.89 42.06
N LYS A 151 3.23 -30.78 41.25
CA LYS A 151 4.45 -31.60 41.41
C LYS A 151 5.23 -31.23 42.68
N ILE A 152 5.35 -29.93 42.97
CA ILE A 152 6.00 -29.43 44.19
C ILE A 152 5.25 -29.97 45.41
N SER A 153 3.92 -29.83 45.44
CA SER A 153 3.09 -30.34 46.54
C SER A 153 3.28 -31.85 46.78
N LYS A 154 3.32 -32.66 45.71
CA LYS A 154 3.59 -34.12 45.82
C LYS A 154 5.00 -34.42 46.38
N LEU A 155 6.01 -33.69 45.93
CA LEU A 155 7.39 -33.87 46.41
C LEU A 155 7.52 -33.47 47.89
N GLU A 156 6.87 -32.39 48.31
CA GLU A 156 6.82 -31.97 49.71
C GLU A 156 6.17 -33.03 50.62
N GLU A 157 5.10 -33.67 50.17
CA GLU A 157 4.46 -34.79 50.89
C GLU A 157 5.39 -36.02 50.98
N MET A 158 6.10 -36.36 49.91
CA MET A 158 7.08 -37.45 49.89
C MET A 158 8.25 -37.19 50.86
N VAL A 159 8.75 -35.96 50.93
CA VAL A 159 9.82 -35.59 51.87
C VAL A 159 9.33 -35.66 53.31
N LYS A 160 8.14 -35.11 53.61
CA LYS A 160 7.54 -35.16 54.95
C LYS A 160 7.30 -36.59 55.45
N SER A 161 6.95 -37.52 54.56
CA SER A 161 6.76 -38.92 54.93
C SER A 161 8.08 -39.66 55.17
N GLN A 162 9.16 -39.34 54.44
CA GLN A 162 10.48 -39.91 54.69
C GLN A 162 11.11 -39.44 56.01
N GLU A 163 10.91 -38.18 56.41
CA GLU A 163 11.45 -37.65 57.67
C GLU A 163 10.87 -38.33 58.91
N LYS A 164 9.60 -38.74 58.87
CA LYS A 164 8.95 -39.44 59.99
C LYS A 164 9.46 -40.88 60.22
N GLY A 165 10.23 -41.45 59.29
CA GLY A 165 10.62 -42.86 59.30
C GLY A 165 12.05 -43.18 59.76
N LYS A 166 12.91 -42.19 60.07
CA LYS A 166 14.30 -42.45 60.48
C LYS A 166 14.62 -41.84 61.84
N PRO A 167 14.76 -42.64 62.92
CA PRO A 167 15.36 -42.16 64.17
C PRO A 167 16.80 -41.71 63.90
N GLN A 168 17.02 -40.43 64.16
CA GLN A 168 18.24 -39.69 63.90
C GLN A 168 19.36 -40.22 64.81
N LYS A 169 20.18 -41.16 64.31
CA LYS A 169 21.51 -41.39 64.89
C LYS A 169 22.38 -40.18 64.52
N PRO A 170 23.01 -39.50 65.49
CA PRO A 170 23.92 -38.39 65.22
C PRO A 170 25.20 -38.96 64.59
N ASP A 171 25.23 -38.96 63.26
CA ASP A 171 26.36 -39.46 62.49
C ASP A 171 27.28 -38.28 62.18
N ASN A 172 28.31 -38.11 63.02
CA ASN A 172 29.35 -37.06 62.97
C ASN A 172 30.18 -37.02 61.66
N SER A 173 29.80 -37.78 60.62
CA SER A 173 30.44 -37.75 59.30
C SER A 173 29.87 -36.67 58.38
N LYS A 174 28.63 -36.22 58.61
CA LYS A 174 27.97 -35.20 57.78
C LYS A 174 28.55 -33.80 57.97
N ASP A 175 29.03 -33.48 59.16
CA ASP A 175 29.66 -32.18 59.46
C ASP A 175 30.87 -31.89 58.57
N LYS A 176 31.70 -32.90 58.26
CA LYS A 176 32.85 -32.70 57.36
C LYS A 176 32.44 -32.38 55.93
N SER A 177 31.30 -32.90 55.48
CA SER A 177 30.79 -32.62 54.12
C SER A 177 30.11 -31.26 54.07
N ILE A 178 29.35 -30.89 55.11
CA ILE A 178 28.73 -29.57 55.25
C ILE A 178 29.82 -28.50 55.29
N GLN A 179 30.88 -28.70 56.08
CA GLN A 179 31.98 -27.75 56.20
C GLN A 179 32.74 -27.56 54.87
N LYS A 180 32.92 -28.63 54.07
CA LYS A 180 33.47 -28.52 52.70
C LYS A 180 32.55 -27.70 51.78
N PHE A 181 31.25 -27.92 51.88
CA PHE A 181 30.25 -27.20 51.08
C PHE A 181 30.18 -25.71 51.46
N GLU A 182 30.25 -25.39 52.75
CA GLU A 182 30.32 -24.00 53.23
C GLU A 182 31.56 -23.26 52.72
N ILE A 183 32.71 -23.94 52.69
CA ILE A 183 33.95 -23.42 52.11
C ILE A 183 33.79 -23.19 50.60
N GLU A 184 33.12 -24.08 49.87
CA GLU A 184 32.90 -23.94 48.43
C GLU A 184 31.90 -22.82 48.11
N CYS A 185 30.83 -22.67 48.90
CA CYS A 185 29.89 -21.57 48.81
C CYS A 185 30.55 -20.21 49.08
N THR A 186 31.46 -20.13 50.05
CA THR A 186 32.23 -18.90 50.29
C THR A 186 33.18 -18.58 49.14
N LYS A 187 33.83 -19.59 48.54
CA LYS A 187 34.65 -19.40 47.32
C LYS A 187 33.82 -18.90 46.14
N LEU A 188 32.66 -19.50 45.88
CA LEU A 188 31.76 -19.10 44.80
C LEU A 188 31.21 -17.69 45.00
N LYS A 189 30.86 -17.33 46.25
CA LYS A 189 30.41 -15.98 46.60
C LYS A 189 31.49 -14.93 46.32
N ASN A 190 32.74 -15.21 46.70
CA ASN A 190 33.86 -14.32 46.42
C ASN A 190 34.11 -14.17 44.92
N LEU A 191 34.05 -15.28 44.16
CA LEU A 191 34.22 -15.25 42.70
C LEU A 191 33.13 -14.45 42.00
N LEU A 192 31.88 -14.56 42.46
CA LEU A 192 30.76 -13.77 41.96
C LEU A 192 30.97 -12.28 42.26
N GLU A 193 31.42 -11.93 43.46
CA GLU A 193 31.69 -10.54 43.85
C GLU A 193 32.83 -9.92 43.02
N GLU A 194 33.89 -10.69 42.74
CA GLU A 194 34.97 -10.26 41.84
C GLU A 194 34.47 -10.01 40.41
N LYS A 195 33.62 -10.90 39.88
CA LYS A 195 33.04 -10.75 38.53
C LYS A 195 32.08 -9.57 38.44
N VAL A 196 31.31 -9.28 39.48
CA VAL A 196 30.47 -8.07 39.55
C VAL A 196 31.34 -6.81 39.50
N LYS A 197 32.44 -6.77 40.28
CA LYS A 197 33.40 -5.65 40.25
C LYS A 197 34.05 -5.49 38.87
N GLU A 198 34.36 -6.57 38.17
CA GLU A 198 34.88 -6.55 36.80
C GLU A 198 33.86 -5.98 35.80
N CYS A 199 32.60 -6.45 35.86
CA CYS A 199 31.51 -5.94 35.04
C CYS A 199 31.26 -4.44 35.27
N GLU A 200 31.35 -3.96 36.52
CA GLU A 200 31.23 -2.54 36.83
C GLU A 200 32.38 -1.70 36.25
N LYS A 201 33.62 -2.22 36.28
CA LYS A 201 34.78 -1.56 35.65
C LYS A 201 34.58 -1.46 34.13
N LEU A 202 34.21 -2.56 33.47
CA LEU A 202 33.92 -2.58 32.03
C LEU A 202 32.78 -1.63 31.67
N LYS A 203 31.73 -1.56 32.48
CA LYS A 203 30.62 -0.60 32.27
C LYS A 203 31.10 0.85 32.34
N LYS A 204 31.97 1.19 33.31
CA LYS A 204 32.57 2.53 33.44
C LYS A 204 33.50 2.88 32.27
N GLU A 205 34.25 1.92 31.73
CA GLU A 205 35.06 2.13 30.52
C GLU A 205 34.18 2.35 29.28
N LEU A 206 33.08 1.61 29.14
CA LEU A 206 32.10 1.78 28.07
C LEU A 206 31.43 3.16 28.09
N GLU A 207 31.13 3.70 29.27
CA GLU A 207 30.57 5.05 29.40
C GLU A 207 31.60 6.15 29.10
N LYS A 208 32.88 5.96 29.47
CA LYS A 208 33.95 6.91 29.11
C LYS A 208 34.16 7.00 27.59
N ASN A 209 33.95 5.89 26.87
CA ASN A 209 34.02 5.84 25.41
C ASN A 209 32.73 6.31 24.70
N LYS A 210 31.68 6.67 25.44
CA LYS A 210 30.41 7.19 24.89
C LYS A 210 30.34 8.72 24.80
N LYS A 211 31.40 9.46 25.16
CA LYS A 211 31.43 10.90 24.85
C LYS A 211 31.49 11.06 23.32
N PRO A 212 30.48 11.68 22.69
CA PRO A 212 30.47 11.87 21.25
C PRO A 212 31.41 13.03 20.92
N ASP A 213 32.67 12.72 20.62
CA ASP A 213 33.52 13.67 19.92
C ASP A 213 32.91 13.94 18.54
N LYS A 214 32.57 15.21 18.32
CA LYS A 214 31.92 15.75 17.11
C LYS A 214 32.81 15.70 15.85
N SER A 215 33.86 14.87 15.80
CA SER A 215 34.79 14.75 14.67
C SER A 215 34.60 13.48 13.81
N ASN A 216 33.70 12.56 14.17
CA ASN A 216 33.50 11.29 13.46
C ASN A 216 32.53 11.34 12.26
N THR A 217 32.33 12.49 11.65
CA THR A 217 31.55 12.61 10.39
C THR A 217 32.19 11.84 9.23
N THR A 218 33.51 11.65 9.23
CA THR A 218 34.23 10.82 8.24
C THR A 218 34.03 9.32 8.45
N SER A 219 33.99 8.84 9.70
CA SER A 219 33.79 7.41 9.99
C SER A 219 32.35 6.96 9.74
N ILE A 220 31.37 7.83 10.04
CA ILE A 220 29.96 7.58 9.70
C ILE A 220 29.76 7.58 8.19
N GLY A 221 30.45 8.47 7.45
CA GLY A 221 30.42 8.47 5.98
C GLY A 221 30.94 7.16 5.39
N PHE A 222 32.03 6.60 5.94
CA PHE A 222 32.59 5.33 5.50
C PHE A 222 31.66 4.14 5.79
N LEU A 223 31.06 4.09 6.98
CA LEU A 223 30.08 3.05 7.33
C LEU A 223 28.80 3.15 6.50
N LYS A 224 28.34 4.37 6.20
CA LYS A 224 27.17 4.59 5.32
C LYS A 224 27.45 4.12 3.90
N LYS A 225 28.65 4.40 3.37
CA LYS A 225 29.10 3.90 2.07
C LYS A 225 29.19 2.36 2.04
N GLN A 226 29.76 1.74 3.08
CA GLN A 226 29.80 0.28 3.18
C GLN A 226 28.39 -0.35 3.24
N LEU A 227 27.45 0.27 3.96
CA LEU A 227 26.06 -0.19 4.00
C LEU A 227 25.38 -0.09 2.63
N GLU A 228 25.65 0.97 1.89
CA GLU A 228 25.10 1.18 0.55
C GLU A 228 25.69 0.17 -0.46
N ASP A 229 27.01 -0.07 -0.41
CA ASP A 229 27.68 -1.09 -1.23
C ASP A 229 27.15 -2.51 -0.94
N LYS A 230 26.97 -2.85 0.35
CA LYS A 230 26.37 -4.12 0.78
C LYS A 230 24.91 -4.25 0.32
N ALA A 231 24.13 -3.17 0.33
CA ALA A 231 22.75 -3.19 -0.14
C ALA A 231 22.66 -3.44 -1.66
N VAL A 232 23.57 -2.86 -2.44
CA VAL A 232 23.67 -3.13 -3.89
C VAL A 232 24.04 -4.58 -4.17
N GLU A 233 24.99 -5.14 -3.41
CA GLU A 233 25.38 -6.55 -3.54
C GLU A 233 24.24 -7.51 -3.18
N LEU A 234 23.48 -7.23 -2.12
CA LEU A 234 22.32 -8.01 -1.71
C LEU A 234 21.21 -7.98 -2.78
N ASN A 235 20.97 -6.81 -3.39
CA ASN A 235 20.04 -6.68 -4.51
C ASN A 235 20.49 -7.46 -5.75
N LYS A 236 21.80 -7.50 -6.06
CA LYS A 236 22.33 -8.35 -7.13
C LYS A 236 22.08 -9.83 -6.84
N ILE A 237 22.35 -10.30 -5.62
CA ILE A 237 22.11 -11.69 -5.20
C ILE A 237 20.62 -12.06 -5.30
N GLN A 238 19.72 -11.18 -4.83
CA GLN A 238 18.28 -11.40 -4.95
C GLN A 238 17.80 -11.46 -6.40
N LYS A 239 18.37 -10.64 -7.29
CA LYS A 239 18.06 -10.68 -8.73
C LYS A 239 18.47 -12.02 -9.35
N THR A 240 19.69 -12.48 -9.08
CA THR A 240 20.19 -13.77 -9.58
C THR A 240 19.37 -14.95 -9.06
N LEU A 241 18.89 -14.88 -7.81
CA LEU A 241 18.00 -15.90 -7.23
C LEU A 241 16.64 -15.94 -7.94
N ARG A 242 16.01 -14.79 -8.20
CA ARG A 242 14.74 -14.75 -8.97
C ARG A 242 14.91 -15.33 -10.36
N GLU A 243 15.98 -14.94 -11.07
CA GLU A 243 16.26 -15.46 -12.41
C GLU A 243 16.49 -16.97 -12.44
N LYS A 244 17.05 -17.56 -11.37
CA LYS A 244 17.18 -19.02 -11.24
C LYS A 244 15.83 -19.69 -11.00
N VAL A 245 14.99 -19.14 -10.13
CA VAL A 245 13.65 -19.67 -9.85
C VAL A 245 12.78 -19.65 -11.11
N ASP A 246 12.82 -18.56 -11.88
CA ASP A 246 12.05 -18.44 -13.12
C ASP A 246 12.52 -19.45 -14.19
N LYS A 247 13.83 -19.71 -14.29
CA LYS A 247 14.40 -20.72 -15.21
C LYS A 247 14.16 -22.17 -14.78
N GLU A 248 13.94 -22.43 -13.49
CA GLU A 248 13.69 -23.78 -12.98
C GLU A 248 12.20 -24.16 -13.04
N SER A 249 11.31 -23.17 -12.92
CA SER A 249 9.85 -23.36 -13.07
C SER A 249 9.43 -23.74 -14.50
N THR A 250 10.20 -23.35 -15.52
CA THR A 250 9.90 -23.66 -16.93
C THR A 250 10.35 -25.06 -17.36
N ARG A 251 11.17 -25.76 -16.57
CA ARG A 251 11.64 -27.12 -16.91
C ARG A 251 10.82 -28.26 -16.32
N THR A 252 9.92 -27.99 -15.38
CA THR A 252 9.13 -29.04 -14.69
C THR A 252 7.67 -29.14 -15.16
N ALA A 253 7.20 -28.24 -16.02
CA ALA A 253 5.84 -28.28 -16.57
C ALA A 253 5.63 -29.35 -17.66
N ASP A 254 6.69 -29.84 -18.32
CA ASP A 254 6.57 -30.76 -19.47
C ASP A 254 6.53 -32.26 -19.10
N ARG A 255 6.50 -32.63 -17.81
CA ARG A 255 6.53 -34.04 -17.37
C ARG A 255 5.28 -34.57 -16.67
N LYS A 256 4.22 -33.77 -16.50
CA LYS A 256 3.01 -34.20 -15.76
C LYS A 256 1.78 -34.59 -16.59
N ASN A 257 1.85 -34.63 -17.91
CA ASN A 257 0.74 -35.12 -18.75
C ASN A 257 0.87 -36.60 -19.16
N ARG A 258 1.19 -37.50 -18.22
CA ARG A 258 1.02 -38.95 -18.47
C ARG A 258 0.85 -39.72 -17.17
N LYS A 259 -0.29 -40.44 -17.08
CA LYS A 259 -0.75 -41.37 -16.01
C LYS A 259 -1.44 -40.62 -14.84
N SER A 260 -2.62 -41.00 -14.37
CA SER A 260 -3.26 -42.32 -14.33
C SER A 260 -4.78 -42.21 -14.38
N LEU A 261 -5.41 -43.10 -15.15
CA LEU A 261 -6.75 -43.60 -14.87
C LEU A 261 -6.76 -44.27 -13.48
N ASP A 262 -7.92 -44.14 -12.83
CA ASP A 262 -8.62 -45.16 -12.03
C ASP A 262 -8.85 -44.88 -10.53
N GLU A 263 -10.03 -45.35 -10.11
CA GLU A 263 -10.57 -45.59 -8.77
C GLU A 263 -11.12 -44.43 -7.90
N ASN A 264 -12.36 -44.06 -8.23
CA ASN A 264 -13.55 -44.49 -7.48
C ASN A 264 -13.44 -44.59 -5.94
N THR A 265 -13.92 -43.59 -5.19
CA THR A 265 -14.53 -43.81 -3.85
C THR A 265 -15.45 -42.65 -3.42
N ARG A 266 -16.76 -42.95 -3.46
CA ARG A 266 -17.85 -42.53 -2.55
C ARG A 266 -17.76 -41.16 -1.87
N SER A 267 -18.52 -40.19 -2.38
CA SER A 267 -18.99 -39.03 -1.60
C SER A 267 -20.51 -39.12 -1.42
N THR A 268 -20.92 -39.27 -0.16
CA THR A 268 -22.30 -39.12 0.33
C THR A 268 -22.72 -37.65 0.29
N PRO A 269 -23.92 -37.31 -0.24
CA PRO A 269 -24.38 -35.93 -0.30
C PRO A 269 -24.89 -35.45 1.07
N SER A 270 -24.31 -34.35 1.56
CA SER A 270 -24.78 -33.63 2.75
C SER A 270 -26.07 -32.83 2.43
N PRO A 271 -27.11 -32.87 3.29
CA PRO A 271 -28.42 -32.29 3.00
C PRO A 271 -28.55 -30.79 3.32
N PHE A 272 -27.46 -30.10 3.68
CA PHE A 272 -27.50 -28.67 3.99
C PHE A 272 -26.54 -27.88 3.10
N ARG A 273 -26.97 -27.59 1.87
CA ARG A 273 -26.43 -26.45 1.12
C ARG A 273 -27.57 -25.56 0.60
N PRO A 274 -27.56 -24.26 0.92
CA PRO A 274 -28.49 -23.31 0.35
C PRO A 274 -28.23 -23.15 -1.15
N ARG A 275 -29.31 -23.20 -1.94
CA ARG A 275 -29.33 -22.88 -3.38
C ARG A 275 -28.65 -21.53 -3.61
N LYS A 276 -27.62 -21.52 -4.44
CA LYS A 276 -27.19 -20.31 -5.16
C LYS A 276 -27.63 -20.48 -6.60
N ASP A 277 -28.43 -19.53 -7.03
CA ASP A 277 -28.94 -19.43 -8.38
C ASP A 277 -27.82 -19.27 -9.40
N VAL A 278 -28.11 -19.87 -10.54
CA VAL A 278 -27.29 -20.03 -11.73
C VAL A 278 -27.50 -18.82 -12.61
N GLU A 279 -26.45 -18.01 -12.83
CA GLU A 279 -26.37 -17.15 -14.03
C GLU A 279 -24.94 -17.14 -14.61
N ASN A 280 -24.82 -17.83 -15.74
CA ASN A 280 -24.06 -17.54 -16.95
C ASN A 280 -22.63 -16.98 -16.84
N ASN A 281 -21.67 -17.90 -17.00
CA ASN A 281 -20.30 -17.64 -17.43
C ASN A 281 -20.24 -17.31 -18.94
N VAL A 282 -19.74 -16.11 -19.28
CA VAL A 282 -19.04 -15.87 -20.55
C VAL A 282 -17.57 -15.62 -20.20
N VAL A 283 -16.71 -16.50 -20.69
CA VAL A 283 -15.26 -16.52 -20.44
C VAL A 283 -14.59 -15.52 -21.38
N GLU A 284 -14.09 -14.40 -20.85
CA GLU A 284 -13.19 -13.49 -21.57
C GLU A 284 -11.79 -13.57 -20.96
N TYR A 285 -10.82 -14.06 -21.74
CA TYR A 285 -9.41 -14.15 -21.36
C TYR A 285 -8.79 -12.74 -21.32
N LYS A 286 -8.34 -12.29 -20.13
CA LYS A 286 -7.44 -11.13 -19.99
C LYS A 286 -6.12 -11.52 -19.32
N ALA A 287 -5.03 -11.04 -19.93
CA ALA A 287 -3.64 -11.29 -19.57
C ALA A 287 -3.25 -10.66 -18.20
N PRO A 288 -2.28 -11.25 -17.48
CA PRO A 288 -1.85 -10.75 -16.18
C PRO A 288 -0.89 -9.56 -16.33
N THR A 289 -1.33 -8.35 -15.94
CA THR A 289 -0.43 -7.20 -15.80
C THR A 289 0.25 -7.23 -14.43
N ALA A 290 1.59 -7.19 -14.47
CA ALA A 290 2.47 -7.24 -13.32
C ALA A 290 2.25 -6.05 -12.37
N LYS A 291 1.82 -6.33 -11.13
CA LYS A 291 1.72 -5.34 -10.05
C LYS A 291 3.11 -5.07 -9.47
N LYS A 292 3.62 -3.85 -9.65
CA LYS A 292 4.81 -3.33 -8.94
C LYS A 292 4.48 -3.18 -7.45
N SER A 293 5.30 -3.78 -6.59
CA SER A 293 5.25 -3.61 -5.14
C SER A 293 5.84 -2.27 -4.72
N VAL A 294 5.06 -1.44 -4.02
CA VAL A 294 5.53 -0.18 -3.40
C VAL A 294 6.27 -0.50 -2.10
N PRO A 295 7.45 0.10 -1.83
CA PRO A 295 8.20 -0.14 -0.62
C PRO A 295 7.55 0.54 0.60
N ARG A 296 7.51 -0.22 1.68
CA ARG A 296 6.94 0.09 2.99
C ARG A 296 7.85 1.07 3.74
N THR A 297 7.48 2.36 3.78
CA THR A 297 8.13 3.36 4.63
C THR A 297 7.62 3.24 6.07
N HIS A 298 8.52 2.95 7.01
CA HIS A 298 8.25 2.99 8.44
C HIS A 298 8.05 4.44 8.90
N ILE A 299 6.82 4.80 9.27
CA ILE A 299 6.53 6.05 9.97
C ILE A 299 6.68 5.79 11.47
N ARG A 300 7.57 6.57 12.10
CA ARG A 300 7.77 6.57 13.55
C ARG A 300 6.57 7.24 14.23
N SER A 301 6.09 6.61 15.29
CA SER A 301 5.00 7.10 16.14
C SER A 301 5.49 8.28 16.97
N ASN A 302 4.89 9.46 16.79
CA ASN A 302 4.99 10.56 17.74
C ASN A 302 3.82 10.45 18.71
N SER A 303 4.10 10.32 20.00
CA SER A 303 3.11 10.39 21.07
C SER A 303 2.84 11.86 21.41
N ASP A 304 1.67 12.37 21.03
CA ASP A 304 1.23 13.69 21.47
C ASP A 304 0.44 13.59 22.78
N GLN A 305 0.92 14.34 23.77
CA GLN A 305 0.29 14.57 25.06
C GLN A 305 -0.99 15.40 24.87
N VAL A 306 -2.14 14.80 25.20
CA VAL A 306 -3.39 15.56 25.34
C VAL A 306 -3.36 16.30 26.68
N ARG A 307 -3.21 17.63 26.63
CA ARG A 307 -3.48 18.51 27.77
C ARG A 307 -5.00 18.57 28.03
N GLN A 308 -5.40 18.32 29.26
CA GLN A 308 -6.76 18.55 29.74
C GLN A 308 -7.08 20.05 29.77
N LEU A 309 -8.11 20.48 29.04
CA LEU A 309 -8.72 21.79 29.18
C LEU A 309 -9.79 21.73 30.27
N VAL A 310 -9.57 22.45 31.37
CA VAL A 310 -10.54 22.64 32.45
C VAL A 310 -11.48 23.77 32.06
N SER A 311 -12.75 23.45 31.81
CA SER A 311 -13.81 24.43 31.59
C SER A 311 -14.21 25.10 32.91
N LYS A 312 -14.01 26.42 33.02
CA LYS A 312 -14.57 27.25 34.10
C LYS A 312 -16.07 27.45 33.84
N LYS A 313 -16.91 26.98 34.78
CA LYS A 313 -18.33 27.33 34.86
C LYS A 313 -18.48 28.81 35.17
N HIS A 314 -19.29 29.52 34.38
CA HIS A 314 -19.90 30.78 34.80
C HIS A 314 -21.18 30.44 35.56
N ILE A 315 -21.31 30.99 36.76
CA ILE A 315 -22.53 31.03 37.56
C ILE A 315 -23.29 32.27 37.09
N ILE A 316 -24.58 32.13 36.79
CA ILE A 316 -25.54 33.22 36.65
C ILE A 316 -26.20 33.41 38.02
#